data_AF-A0A4X2KT87-F1
#
_entry.id   AF-A0A4X2KT87-F1
#
_cell.length_a   1.000
_cell.length_b   1.000
_cell.length_c   1.000
_cell.angle_alpha   90.00
_cell.angle_beta   90.00
_cell.angle_gamma   90.00
#
_symmetry.space_group_name_H-M   'P 1'
#
loop_
_entity.id
_entity.type
_entity.pdbx_description
1 polymer ?
#
loop_
_entity_poly.entity_id
_entity_poly.type
_entity_poly.pdbx_seq_one_letter_code
_entity_poly.pdbx_strand_id
1 'polypeptide(L)' 'MSKKFKNARRITGLDSNVWVEFSNLSTYSTVVNFGQGQPHISPPIYVKEELAKVAATHKMNQYTWGFESI' A
#
# COMPACT_ATOMS: atom_id res chain seq x y z
N MET A 1 7.84 -37.78 -5.92
CA MET A 1 7.86 -36.32 -6.03
C MET A 1 8.34 -35.70 -4.72
N SER A 2 9.46 -34.97 -4.77
CA SER A 2 10.10 -34.33 -3.62
C SER A 2 9.19 -33.27 -2.97
N LYS A 3 8.93 -33.37 -1.66
CA LYS A 3 8.15 -32.38 -0.88
C LYS A 3 8.91 -31.06 -0.63
N LYS A 4 10.03 -30.81 -1.34
CA LYS A 4 10.98 -29.72 -1.05
C LYS A 4 10.42 -28.29 -1.22
N PHE A 5 9.33 -28.09 -1.97
CA PHE A 5 8.70 -26.78 -2.16
C PHE A 5 7.22 -26.80 -1.76
N LYS A 6 6.93 -27.19 -0.51
CA LYS A 6 5.59 -27.02 0.05
C LYS A 6 5.58 -25.83 1.00
N ASN A 7 4.52 -25.04 0.87
CA ASN A 7 4.22 -23.93 1.76
C ASN A 7 4.19 -24.38 3.23
N ALA A 8 4.65 -23.51 4.12
CA ALA A 8 4.56 -23.75 5.56
C ALA A 8 3.09 -23.88 5.98
N ARG A 9 2.80 -24.71 7.00
CA ARG A 9 1.41 -24.93 7.46
C ARG A 9 0.71 -23.63 7.90
N ARG A 10 1.45 -22.64 8.37
CA ARG A 10 0.91 -21.35 8.82
C ARG A 10 0.20 -20.53 7.73
N ILE A 11 0.48 -20.81 6.45
CA ILE A 11 -0.14 -20.10 5.31
C ILE A 11 -1.20 -20.93 4.58
N THR A 12 -1.52 -22.13 5.09
CA THR A 12 -2.58 -22.96 4.51
C THR A 12 -3.94 -22.30 4.78
N GLY A 13 -4.71 -22.00 3.73
CA GLY A 13 -6.04 -21.36 3.82
C GLY A 13 -6.00 -19.82 3.87
N LEU A 14 -4.82 -19.20 3.80
CA LEU A 14 -4.62 -17.74 3.73
C LEU A 14 -4.18 -17.28 2.33
N ASP A 15 -4.36 -18.13 1.33
CA ASP A 15 -3.90 -17.94 -0.04
C ASP A 15 -4.82 -17.04 -0.88
N SER A 16 -6.09 -16.89 -0.48
CA SER A 16 -7.08 -16.06 -1.17
C SER A 16 -7.25 -14.70 -0.50
N ASN A 17 -7.36 -13.65 -1.32
CA ASN A 17 -7.61 -12.29 -0.84
C ASN A 17 -8.67 -11.60 -1.71
N VAL A 18 -9.84 -11.40 -1.12
CA VAL A 18 -11.01 -10.76 -1.71
C VAL A 18 -10.75 -9.31 -2.15
N TRP A 19 -9.81 -8.60 -1.50
CA TRP A 19 -9.42 -7.25 -1.90
C TRP A 19 -8.80 -7.21 -3.31
N VAL A 20 -8.12 -8.27 -3.74
CA VAL A 20 -7.53 -8.36 -5.09
C VAL A 20 -8.63 -8.48 -6.14
N GLU A 21 -9.64 -9.30 -5.88
CA GLU A 21 -10.77 -9.51 -6.80
C GLU A 21 -11.62 -8.24 -6.97
N PHE A 22 -11.97 -7.56 -5.87
CA PHE A 22 -12.73 -6.32 -5.94
C PHE A 22 -11.91 -5.15 -6.50
N SER A 23 -10.60 -5.10 -6.24
CA SER A 23 -9.74 -4.10 -6.87
C SER A 23 -9.73 -4.28 -8.38
N ASN A 24 -9.62 -5.52 -8.88
CA ASN A 24 -9.71 -5.83 -10.30
C ASN A 24 -11.06 -5.39 -10.89
N LEU A 25 -12.18 -5.66 -10.20
CA LEU A 25 -13.50 -5.22 -10.64
C LEU A 25 -13.64 -3.69 -10.67
N SER A 26 -13.02 -2.98 -9.73
CA SER A 26 -13.07 -1.53 -9.68
C SER A 26 -12.28 -0.83 -10.80
N THR A 27 -11.45 -1.57 -11.55
CA THR A 27 -10.74 -1.01 -12.71
C THR A 27 -11.64 -0.78 -13.92
N TYR A 28 -12.81 -1.41 -13.98
CA TYR A 28 -13.76 -1.19 -15.07
C TYR A 28 -14.42 0.20 -14.93
N SER A 29 -14.32 1.00 -15.99
CA SER A 29 -14.83 2.39 -16.03
C SER A 29 -16.34 2.53 -15.88
N THR A 30 -17.08 1.42 -15.91
CA THR A 30 -18.53 1.35 -15.72
C THR A 30 -18.96 1.29 -14.27
N VAL A 31 -18.02 1.09 -13.33
CA VAL A 31 -18.31 0.89 -11.90
C VAL A 31 -17.90 2.14 -11.11
N VAL A 32 -18.83 2.70 -10.33
CA VAL A 32 -18.52 3.75 -9.35
C VAL A 32 -18.07 3.09 -8.05
N ASN A 33 -16.77 3.24 -7.71
CA ASN A 33 -16.18 2.57 -6.55
C ASN A 33 -16.42 3.33 -5.23
N PHE A 34 -17.51 2.99 -4.54
CA PHE A 34 -17.76 3.39 -3.15
C PHE A 34 -17.16 2.44 -2.10
N GLY A 35 -16.60 1.29 -2.54
CA GLY A 35 -15.94 0.33 -1.65
C GLY A 35 -14.52 0.73 -1.26
N GLN A 36 -13.91 1.66 -2.00
CA GLN A 36 -12.59 2.18 -1.68
C GLN A 36 -12.64 3.02 -0.40
N GLY A 37 -11.96 2.56 0.65
CA GLY A 37 -11.84 3.28 1.94
C GLY A 37 -10.91 4.50 1.91
N GLN A 38 -10.72 5.14 0.75
CA GLN A 38 -9.87 6.31 0.57
C GLN A 38 -10.67 7.47 -0.04
N PRO A 39 -10.35 8.72 0.33
CA PRO A 39 -11.04 9.87 -0.25
C PRO A 39 -10.76 10.00 -1.75
N HIS A 40 -11.79 10.30 -2.53
CA HIS A 40 -11.69 10.66 -3.95
C HIS A 40 -11.28 12.12 -4.19
N ILE A 41 -10.67 12.76 -3.18
CA ILE A 41 -10.25 14.16 -3.19
C ILE A 41 -8.73 14.26 -2.96
N SER A 42 -8.13 15.31 -3.49
CA SER A 42 -6.70 15.58 -3.24
C SER A 42 -6.43 15.73 -1.74
N PRO A 43 -5.32 15.18 -1.23
CA PRO A 43 -4.84 15.50 0.11
C PRO A 43 -4.65 17.02 0.29
N PRO A 44 -4.73 17.53 1.53
CA PRO A 44 -4.46 18.93 1.82
C PRO A 44 -3.10 19.39 1.25
N ILE A 45 -3.05 20.64 0.78
CA ILE A 45 -1.90 21.20 0.07
C ILE A 45 -0.61 21.11 0.90
N TYR A 46 -0.68 21.45 2.18
CA TYR A 46 0.48 21.39 3.08
C TYR A 46 1.10 19.99 3.16
N VAL A 47 0.29 18.92 3.10
CA VAL A 47 0.79 17.53 3.12
C VAL A 47 1.60 17.24 1.86
N LYS A 48 1.10 17.68 0.71
CA LYS A 48 1.77 17.47 -0.58
C LYS A 48 3.07 18.26 -0.67
N GLU A 49 3.07 19.50 -0.19
CA GLU A 49 4.24 20.38 -0.20
C GLU A 49 5.34 19.88 0.75
N GLU A 50 5.00 19.49 1.97
CA GLU A 50 5.98 18.95 2.91
C GLU A 50 6.56 17.62 2.42
N LEU A 51 5.74 16.74 1.84
CA LEU A 51 6.24 15.50 1.24
C LEU A 51 7.21 15.79 0.08
N ALA A 52 6.90 16.77 -0.78
CA ALA A 52 7.78 17.18 -1.87
C ALA A 52 9.12 17.73 -1.37
N LYS A 53 9.11 18.56 -0.31
CA LYS A 53 10.32 19.09 0.34
C LYS A 53 11.19 17.99 0.94
N VAL A 54 10.57 17.03 1.64
CA VAL A 54 11.30 15.90 2.24
C VAL A 54 11.88 14.99 1.16
N ALA A 55 11.13 14.69 0.10
CA ALA A 55 11.62 13.86 -1.01
C ALA A 55 12.82 14.49 -1.73
N ALA A 56 12.86 15.82 -1.84
CA ALA A 56 14.00 16.57 -2.39
C ALA A 56 15.25 16.55 -1.49
N THR A 57 15.15 16.09 -0.26
CA THR A 57 16.26 16.08 0.71
C THR A 57 16.97 14.72 0.70
N HIS A 58 18.19 14.68 0.14
CA HIS A 58 18.94 13.44 -0.09
C HIS A 58 19.14 12.54 1.16
N LYS A 59 19.34 13.13 2.34
CA LYS A 59 19.54 12.39 3.61
C LYS A 59 18.25 11.77 4.16
N MET A 60 17.09 12.34 3.83
CA MET A 60 15.79 11.87 4.32
C MET A 60 15.26 10.64 3.59
N ASN A 61 15.89 10.27 2.46
CA ASN A 61 15.56 9.08 1.70
C ASN A 61 16.32 7.82 2.19
N GLN A 62 17.17 7.97 3.21
CA GLN A 62 17.92 6.87 3.82
C GLN A 62 17.21 6.32 5.06
N TYR A 63 17.70 5.19 5.59
CA TYR A 63 17.14 4.60 6.81
C TYR A 63 17.11 5.64 7.94
N THR A 64 15.92 5.86 8.45
CA THR A 64 15.70 6.66 9.65
C THR A 64 15.79 5.74 10.86
N TRP A 65 16.48 6.16 11.91
CA TRP A 65 16.22 5.61 13.25
C TRP A 65 14.86 6.15 13.67
N GLY A 66 14.02 5.33 14.31
CA GLY A 66 12.65 5.74 14.67
C GLY A 66 12.65 7.06 15.42
N PHE A 67 12.37 8.15 14.69
CA PHE A 67 12.28 9.53 15.19
C PHE A 67 13.18 9.84 16.40
N GLU A 68 14.51 9.82 16.24
CA GLU A 68 15.38 10.48 17.22
C GLU A 68 15.34 12.00 16.98
N SER A 69 14.32 12.60 17.61
CA SER A 69 14.30 13.90 18.31
C SER A 69 15.09 15.09 17.74
N ILE A 70 14.31 16.13 17.39
CA ILE A 70 14.52 17.60 17.60
C ILE A 70 15.88 18.16 17.16
#